data_AF-G7ZF27-F1
#
_entry.id   AF-G7ZF27-F1
#
_cell.length_a   1.000
_cell.length_b   1.000
_cell.length_c   1.000
_cell.angle_alpha   90.00
_cell.angle_beta   90.00
_cell.angle_gamma   90.00
#
_symmetry.space_group_name_H-M   'P 1'
#
loop_
_entity.id
_entity.type
_entity.pdbx_description
1 polymer ?
#
loop_
_entity_poly.entity_id
_entity_poly.type
_entity_poly.pdbx_seq_one_letter_code
_entity_poly.pdbx_strand_id
1 'polypeptide(L)'
;MTHVRISVHIVIPHPHTAKYFDMGHISYTDLRNNLASVMDEVCDSRAPLTVTRQKGRSVVMISEEEFEGLMETLHLLKSPKNAERLLKGIAQLDAGKGIERDILNEEGLD
;
A
#
# COMPACT_ATOMS: atom_id res chain seq x y z
N MET A 1 26.94 -0.84 -7.00
CA MET A 1 26.12 0.00 -6.11
C MET A 1 24.66 -0.29 -6.39
N THR A 2 24.00 -0.91 -5.43
CA THR A 2 22.66 -1.50 -5.54
C THR A 2 21.63 -0.38 -5.57
N HIS A 3 20.95 -0.20 -6.70
CA HIS A 3 19.92 0.81 -6.85
C HIS A 3 18.65 0.33 -6.15
N VAL A 4 18.23 1.03 -5.09
CA VAL A 4 16.92 0.80 -4.47
C VAL A 4 15.90 1.62 -5.26
N ARG A 5 15.23 0.99 -6.24
CA ARG A 5 14.08 1.59 -6.93
C ARG A 5 12.86 1.49 -6.01
N ILE A 6 12.56 2.55 -5.28
CA ILE A 6 11.27 2.69 -4.60
C ILE A 6 10.26 3.14 -5.66
N SER A 7 9.57 2.19 -6.29
CA SER A 7 8.46 2.45 -7.20
C SER A 7 7.15 2.46 -6.40
N VAL A 8 6.71 3.64 -6.00
CA VAL A 8 5.40 3.82 -5.34
C VAL A 8 4.37 4.08 -6.44
N HIS A 9 3.76 3.00 -6.94
CA HIS A 9 2.58 3.09 -7.80
C HIS A 9 1.34 3.37 -6.93
N ILE A 10 1.10 4.64 -6.61
CA ILE A 10 -0.18 5.04 -6.00
C ILE A 10 -1.21 5.19 -7.13
N VAL A 11 -2.04 4.16 -7.30
CA VAL A 11 -3.28 4.27 -8.07
C VAL A 11 -4.30 4.95 -7.17
N ILE A 12 -4.51 6.26 -7.32
CA ILE A 12 -5.64 6.96 -6.67
C ILE A 12 -6.90 6.64 -7.49
N PRO A 13 -7.86 5.84 -6.99
CA PRO A 13 -9.07 5.55 -7.74
C PRO A 13 -9.93 6.80 -7.82
N HIS A 14 -10.17 7.29 -9.05
CA HIS A 14 -11.17 8.31 -9.33
C HIS A 14 -12.57 7.80 -8.94
N PRO A 15 -13.44 8.63 -8.33
CA PRO A 15 -14.73 8.19 -7.78
C PRO A 15 -15.74 7.66 -8.81
N HIS A 16 -15.45 7.78 -10.11
CA HIS A 16 -16.30 7.26 -11.19
C HIS A 16 -15.74 6.04 -11.93
N THR A 17 -14.60 5.47 -11.51
CA THR A 17 -13.99 4.27 -12.11
C THR A 17 -13.59 3.26 -11.04
N ALA A 18 -14.48 2.96 -10.11
CA ALA A 18 -14.34 1.79 -9.23
C ALA A 18 -14.59 0.51 -10.04
N LYS A 19 -13.61 0.11 -10.86
CA LYS A 19 -13.27 -1.31 -10.87
C LYS A 19 -12.72 -1.55 -9.47
N TYR A 20 -13.59 -1.99 -8.57
CA TYR A 20 -13.17 -2.47 -7.26
C TYR A 20 -11.95 -3.37 -7.48
N PHE A 21 -10.93 -3.23 -6.63
CA PHE A 21 -9.94 -4.28 -6.42
C PHE A 21 -10.68 -5.60 -6.54
N ASP A 22 -10.25 -6.51 -7.43
CA ASP A 22 -10.94 -7.79 -7.63
C ASP A 22 -10.81 -8.56 -6.32
N MET A 23 -11.76 -8.31 -5.43
CA MET A 23 -11.70 -8.69 -4.04
C MET A 23 -12.46 -10.00 -3.96
N GLY A 24 -11.69 -11.08 -3.86
CA GLY A 24 -12.26 -12.40 -3.72
C GLY A 24 -13.23 -12.43 -2.53
N HIS A 25 -14.31 -13.19 -2.68
CA HIS A 25 -15.27 -13.41 -1.60
C HIS A 25 -15.24 -14.87 -1.19
N ILE A 26 -15.09 -15.12 0.10
CA ILE A 26 -15.17 -16.46 0.69
C ILE A 26 -16.20 -16.46 1.81
N SER A 27 -16.92 -17.57 1.99
CA SER A 27 -17.79 -17.72 3.15
C SER A 27 -16.97 -18.03 4.39
N TYR A 28 -17.46 -17.65 5.57
CA TYR A 28 -16.83 -18.01 6.84
C TYR A 28 -16.62 -19.53 6.98
N THR A 29 -17.57 -20.33 6.48
CA THR A 29 -17.49 -21.79 6.55
C THR A 29 -16.35 -22.31 5.70
N ASP A 30 -16.20 -21.81 4.48
CA ASP A 30 -15.14 -22.23 3.55
C ASP A 30 -13.76 -21.78 4.04
N LEU A 31 -13.68 -20.55 4.56
CA LEU A 31 -12.46 -20.06 5.21
C LEU A 31 -12.07 -20.95 6.39
N ARG A 32 -13.01 -21.28 7.28
CA ARG A 32 -12.74 -22.10 8.45
C ARG A 32 -12.20 -23.48 8.06
N ASN A 33 -12.70 -24.05 6.96
CA ASN A 33 -12.27 -25.37 6.50
C ASN A 33 -10.90 -25.34 5.81
N ASN A 34 -10.49 -24.19 5.25
CA ASN A 34 -9.29 -24.05 4.43
C ASN A 34 -8.33 -22.96 4.93
N LEU A 35 -8.35 -22.65 6.24
CA LEU A 35 -7.76 -21.41 6.78
C LEU A 35 -6.29 -21.23 6.39
N ALA A 36 -5.45 -22.27 6.54
CA ALA A 36 -4.03 -22.19 6.23
C ALA A 36 -3.78 -21.84 4.75
N SER A 37 -4.39 -22.60 3.83
CA SER A 37 -4.24 -22.38 2.39
C SER A 37 -4.75 -21.01 1.94
N VAL A 38 -5.83 -20.52 2.56
CA VAL A 38 -6.38 -19.20 2.24
C VAL A 38 -5.48 -18.08 2.76
N MET A 39 -4.84 -18.26 3.93
CA MET A 39 -3.85 -17.30 4.42
C MET A 39 -2.63 -17.23 3.51
N ASP A 40 -2.13 -18.38 3.04
CA ASP A 40 -1.01 -18.44 2.09
C ASP A 40 -1.37 -17.71 0.78
N GLU A 41 -2.56 -17.96 0.24
CA GLU A 41 -3.06 -17.27 -0.97
C GLU A 41 -3.17 -15.75 -0.80
N VAL A 42 -3.66 -15.28 0.35
CA VAL A 42 -3.75 -13.84 0.65
C VAL A 42 -2.35 -13.20 0.73
N CYS A 43 -1.38 -13.90 1.30
CA CYS A 43 0.01 -13.45 1.35
C CYS A 43 0.64 -13.41 -0.05
N ASP A 44 0.47 -14.47 -0.85
CA ASP A 44 1.09 -14.59 -2.17
C ASP A 44 0.47 -13.65 -3.21
N SER A 45 -0.86 -13.49 -3.18
CA SER A 45 -1.58 -12.62 -4.11
C SER A 45 -1.42 -11.13 -3.81
N ARG A 46 -1.05 -10.79 -2.56
CA ARG A 46 -1.06 -9.40 -2.03
C ARG A 46 -2.40 -8.69 -2.26
N ALA A 47 -3.49 -9.47 -2.33
CA ALA A 47 -4.83 -8.96 -2.58
C ALA A 47 -5.73 -9.14 -1.35
N PRO A 48 -6.61 -8.16 -1.05
CA PRO A 48 -7.59 -8.30 0.01
C PRO A 48 -8.63 -9.37 -0.33
N LEU A 49 -9.05 -10.12 0.70
CA LEU A 49 -10.10 -11.13 0.62
C LEU A 49 -11.25 -10.78 1.57
N THR A 50 -12.48 -10.74 1.07
CA THR A 50 -13.67 -10.50 1.91
C THR A 50 -14.25 -11.81 2.42
N VAL A 51 -14.32 -11.93 3.74
CA VAL A 51 -14.93 -13.05 4.44
C VAL A 51 -16.35 -12.68 4.83
N THR A 52 -17.32 -13.39 4.25
CA THR A 52 -18.76 -13.14 4.47
C THR A 52 -19.34 -14.10 5.52
N ARG A 53 -20.34 -13.63 6.27
CA ARG A 53 -21.05 -14.42 7.28
C ARG A 53 -22.54 -14.37 7.01
N GLN A 54 -23.23 -15.52 7.02
CA GLN A 54 -24.68 -15.58 6.77
C GLN A 54 -25.51 -14.74 7.74
N LYS A 55 -25.06 -14.60 9.00
CA LYS A 55 -25.75 -13.83 10.04
C LYS A 55 -24.80 -12.90 10.78
N GLY A 56 -24.02 -12.10 10.04
CA GLY A 56 -23.09 -11.18 10.66
C GLY A 56 -22.45 -10.20 9.68
N ARG A 57 -21.60 -9.32 10.22
CA ARG A 57 -20.80 -8.42 9.39
C ARG A 57 -19.66 -9.18 8.72
N SER A 58 -19.35 -8.78 7.50
CA SER A 58 -18.16 -9.26 6.78
C SER A 58 -16.90 -8.65 7.37
N VAL A 59 -15.77 -9.34 7.16
CA VAL A 59 -14.43 -8.83 7.49
C VAL A 59 -13.55 -8.92 6.24
N VAL A 60 -12.52 -8.10 6.18
CA VAL A 60 -11.49 -8.18 5.13
C VAL A 60 -10.24 -8.78 5.75
N MET A 61 -9.65 -9.76 5.05
CA MET A 61 -8.35 -10.33 5.36
C MET A 61 -7.33 -9.79 4.35
N ILE A 62 -6.18 -9.36 4.85
CA ILE A 62 -5.02 -8.90 4.08
C ILE A 62 -3.78 -9.45 4.78
N SER A 63 -2.67 -9.55 4.04
CA SER A 63 -1.39 -9.86 4.67
C SER A 63 -0.95 -8.73 5.59
N GLU A 64 -0.10 -9.07 6.56
CA GLU A 64 0.49 -8.10 7.48
C GLU A 64 1.31 -7.04 6.75
N GLU A 65 2.16 -7.45 5.79
CA GLU A 65 2.98 -6.55 4.96
C GLU A 65 2.12 -5.49 4.24
N GLU A 66 1.01 -5.91 3.62
CA GLU A 66 0.12 -4.97 2.92
C GLU A 66 -0.61 -4.04 3.90
N PHE A 67 -1.00 -4.54 5.09
CA PHE A 67 -1.60 -3.69 6.12
C PHE A 67 -0.62 -2.63 6.64
N GLU A 68 0.64 -3.01 6.89
CA GLU A 68 1.69 -2.08 7.31
C GLU A 68 1.95 -1.02 6.24
N GLY A 69 2.07 -1.41 4.97
CA GLY A 69 2.26 -0.48 3.86
C GLY A 69 1.08 0.48 3.68
N LEU A 70 -0.16 0.01 3.86
CA LEU A 70 -1.35 0.84 3.89
C LEU A 70 -1.30 1.85 5.05
N MET A 71 -0.93 1.42 6.25
CA MET A 71 -0.85 2.27 7.42
C MET A 71 0.27 3.31 7.31
N GLU A 72 1.42 2.95 6.73
CA GLU A 72 2.51 3.88 6.42
C GLU A 72 2.06 4.94 5.42
N THR A 73 1.43 4.51 4.31
CA THR A 73 0.90 5.44 3.30
C THR A 73 -0.11 6.41 3.92
N LEU A 74 -1.05 5.89 4.72
CA LEU A 74 -2.02 6.70 5.45
C LEU A 74 -1.35 7.65 6.46
N HIS A 75 -0.27 7.22 7.11
CA HIS A 75 0.50 8.04 8.03
C HIS A 75 1.19 9.20 7.30
N LEU A 76 1.83 8.94 6.15
CA LEU A 76 2.46 9.97 5.32
C LEU A 76 1.46 11.01 4.81
N LEU A 77 0.24 10.56 4.48
CA LEU A 77 -0.85 11.39 3.98
C LEU A 77 -1.66 12.10 5.08
N LYS A 78 -1.52 11.71 6.35
CA LYS A 78 -2.29 12.27 7.48
C LYS A 78 -1.99 13.75 7.76
N SER A 79 -0.85 14.27 7.33
CA SER A 79 -0.55 15.70 7.39
C SER A 79 -0.79 16.33 6.02
N PRO A 80 -1.84 17.15 5.83
CA PRO A 80 -2.15 17.75 4.53
C PRO A 80 -0.96 18.51 3.94
N LYS A 81 -0.21 19.21 4.80
CA LYS A 81 0.99 19.97 4.43
C LYS A 81 2.15 19.07 3.99
N ASN A 82 2.29 17.88 4.60
CA ASN A 82 3.31 16.92 4.18
C ASN A 82 2.92 16.19 2.89
N ALA A 83 1.65 15.81 2.76
CA ALA A 83 1.09 15.22 1.55
C ALA A 83 1.24 16.15 0.34
N GLU A 84 0.92 17.44 0.50
CA GLU A 84 1.11 18.45 -0.55
C GLU A 84 2.58 18.57 -0.97
N ARG A 85 3.51 18.57 -0.01
CA ARG A 85 4.95 18.63 -0.29
C ARG A 85 5.45 17.39 -1.03
N LEU A 86 5.02 16.19 -0.62
CA LEU A 86 5.38 14.93 -1.27
C LEU A 86 4.85 14.89 -2.70
N LEU A 87 3.56 15.19 -2.91
CA LEU A 87 2.94 15.21 -4.24
C LEU A 87 3.60 16.24 -5.16
N LYS A 88 3.94 17.42 -4.63
CA LYS A 88 4.69 18.44 -5.39
C LYS A 88 6.09 17.97 -5.77
N GLY A 89 6.78 17.27 -4.87
CA GLY A 89 8.10 16.68 -5.14
C GLY A 89 8.04 15.63 -6.25
N ILE A 90 7.08 14.70 -6.19
CA ILE A 90 6.83 13.70 -7.24
C ILE A 90 6.59 14.39 -8.59
N ALA A 91 5.69 15.38 -8.64
CA ALA A 91 5.40 16.12 -9.86
C ALA A 91 6.61 16.89 -10.43
N GLN A 92 7.51 17.38 -9.57
CA GLN A 92 8.76 18.01 -10.01
C GLN A 92 9.73 16.99 -10.59
N LEU A 93 9.86 15.82 -9.97
CA LEU A 93 10.72 14.73 -10.46
C LEU A 93 10.22 14.17 -11.79
N ASP A 94 8.91 13.92 -11.92
CA ASP A 94 8.29 13.46 -13.17
C ASP A 94 8.45 14.47 -14.31
N ALA A 95 8.45 15.77 -13.97
CA ALA A 95 8.72 16.86 -14.91
C ALA A 95 10.22 17.09 -15.20
N GLY A 96 11.12 16.23 -14.68
CA GLY A 96 12.56 16.33 -14.87
C GLY A 96 13.23 17.50 -14.13
N LYS A 97 12.58 18.09 -13.13
CA LYS A 97 13.06 19.25 -12.34
C LYS A 97 13.79 18.83 -11.07
N GLY A 98 14.19 17.55 -10.95
CA GLY A 98 15.02 17.06 -9.86
C GLY A 98 16.40 17.69 -9.89
N ILE A 99 16.96 17.96 -8.71
CA ILE A 99 18.35 18.42 -8.58
C ILE A 99 19.13 17.26 -7.97
N GLU A 100 20.09 16.72 -8.72
CA GLU A 100 21.05 15.75 -8.19
C GLU A 100 21.96 16.46 -7.19
N ARG A 101 22.15 15.84 -6.03
CA ARG A 101 23.07 16.33 -5.01
C ARG A 101 23.86 15.16 -4.46
N ASP A 102 25.16 15.40 -4.28
CA ASP A 102 26.00 14.51 -3.50
C ASP A 102 25.54 14.47 -2.05
N ILE A 103 25.63 13.30 -1.45
CA ILE A 103 25.37 13.11 -0.02
C ILE A 103 26.41 13.90 0.79
N LEU A 104 25.94 14.81 1.65
CA LEU A 104 26.81 15.47 2.61
C LEU A 104 27.07 14.47 3.74
N ASN A 105 28.29 13.91 3.80
CA ASN A 105 28.73 13.16 4.96
C ASN A 105 29.04 14.16 6.08
N GLU A 106 28.32 14.09 7.20
CA GLU A 106 28.64 14.85 8.41
C GLU A 106 29.83 14.23 9.16
N GLU A 107 30.98 14.14 8.49
CA GLU A 107 32.27 13.91 9.15
C GLU A 107 33.06 15.22 9.14
N GLY A 108 32.87 16.04 10.17
CA GLY A 108 33.60 17.31 10.28
C GLY A 108 33.13 18.26 11.38
N LEU A 109 32.75 17.75 12.56
CA LEU A 109 32.68 18.56 13.79
C LEU A 109 33.85 18.13 14.69
N ASP A 110 35.01 18.72 14.43
CA ASP A 110 36.04 18.96 15.44
C ASP A 110 35.64 20.19 16.29
#